data_AF-A0A075GB33-F1
#
_entry.id   AF-A0A075GB33-F1
#
_cell.length_a   1.000
_cell.length_b   1.000
_cell.length_c   1.000
_cell.angle_alpha   90.00
_cell.angle_beta   90.00
_cell.angle_gamma   90.00
#
_symmetry.space_group_name_H-M   'P 1'
#
loop_
_entity.id
_entity.type
_entity.pdbx_description
1 polymer ?
#
loop_
_entity_poly.entity_id
_entity_poly.type
_entity_poly.pdbx_seq_one_letter_code
_entity_poly.pdbx_strand_id
1 'polypeptide(L)'
;MHLREVATVDDADVALAVFRHWREESGIEDESELYSGVSARVRNANAVVRQFVRDICAERDGKANLDEIYSRAASTNIPETTVDEVLSRMRMSGELFSPTNDVYSFAR
;
A
#
# COMPACT_ATOMS: atom_id res chain seq x y z
N MET A 1 25.14 0.01 -27.98
CA MET A 1 24.58 -1.24 -28.53
C MET A 1 25.40 -1.63 -29.74
N HIS A 2 25.99 -2.82 -29.73
CA HIS A 2 26.70 -3.37 -30.90
C HIS A 2 25.79 -4.42 -31.54
N LEU A 3 25.70 -4.43 -32.87
CA LEU A 3 24.90 -5.41 -33.62
C LEU A 3 25.61 -6.77 -33.65
N ARG A 4 25.60 -7.46 -32.51
CA ARG A 4 26.14 -8.82 -32.38
C ARG A 4 25.01 -9.82 -32.66
N GLU A 5 25.34 -10.91 -33.34
CA GLU A 5 24.39 -11.98 -33.67
C GLU A 5 24.06 -12.85 -32.45
N VAL A 6 25.00 -13.00 -31.51
CA VAL A 6 24.84 -13.76 -30.26
C VAL A 6 25.04 -12.83 -29.08
N ALA A 7 24.09 -12.83 -28.14
CA ALA A 7 24.16 -12.04 -26.91
C ALA A 7 25.17 -12.65 -25.92
N THR A 8 25.94 -11.80 -25.25
CA THR A 8 26.90 -12.21 -24.22
C THR A 8 26.38 -11.92 -22.80
N VAL A 9 27.10 -12.42 -21.78
CA VAL A 9 26.83 -12.09 -20.38
C VAL A 9 26.93 -10.58 -20.14
N ASP A 10 27.92 -9.92 -20.75
CA ASP A 10 28.08 -8.46 -20.66
C ASP A 10 26.85 -7.70 -21.22
N ASP A 11 26.23 -8.21 -22.28
CA ASP A 11 25.02 -7.60 -22.84
C ASP A 11 23.84 -7.72 -21.85
N ALA A 12 23.77 -8.81 -21.09
CA ALA A 12 22.77 -9.00 -20.03
C ALA A 12 23.03 -8.06 -18.83
N ASP A 13 24.28 -7.88 -18.43
CA ASP A 13 24.65 -6.95 -17.35
C ASP A 13 24.33 -5.50 -17.70
N VAL A 14 24.61 -5.09 -18.94
CA VAL A 14 24.23 -3.76 -19.45
C VAL A 14 22.71 -3.60 -19.48
N ALA A 15 21.96 -4.61 -19.94
CA ALA A 15 20.50 -4.57 -19.94
C ALA A 15 19.93 -4.43 -18.52
N LEU A 16 20.49 -5.17 -17.54
CA LEU A 16 20.09 -5.08 -16.14
C LEU A 16 20.42 -3.69 -15.54
N ALA A 17 21.57 -3.12 -15.88
CA ALA A 17 21.95 -1.77 -15.45
C ALA A 17 20.99 -0.70 -16.00
N VAL A 18 20.65 -0.77 -17.30
CA VAL A 18 19.67 0.13 -17.92
C VAL A 18 18.31 -0.01 -17.25
N PHE A 19 17.85 -1.24 -17.00
CA PHE A 19 16.57 -1.48 -16.35
C PHE A 19 16.52 -0.95 -14.92
N ARG A 20 17.59 -1.13 -14.13
CA ARG A 20 17.70 -0.57 -12.77
C ARG A 20 17.67 0.95 -12.78
N HIS A 21 18.43 1.57 -13.70
CA HIS A 21 18.47 3.01 -13.83
C HIS A 21 17.11 3.61 -14.18
N TRP A 22 16.44 3.07 -15.21
CA TRP A 22 15.09 3.50 -15.57
C TRP A 22 14.08 3.33 -14.41
N ARG A 23 14.20 2.24 -13.64
CA ARG A 23 13.35 1.97 -12.49
C ARG A 23 13.53 3.03 -11.39
N GLU A 24 14.78 3.38 -11.10
CA GLU A 24 15.13 4.42 -10.12
C GLU A 24 14.64 5.81 -10.58
N GLU A 25 14.87 6.18 -11.85
CA GLU A 25 14.36 7.43 -12.43
C GLU A 25 12.83 7.52 -12.42
N SER A 26 12.16 6.38 -12.61
CA SER A 26 10.71 6.28 -12.57
C SER A 26 10.13 6.19 -11.15
N GLY A 27 10.98 6.12 -10.12
CA GLY A 27 10.56 6.01 -8.72
C GLY A 27 9.84 4.70 -8.37
N ILE A 28 10.08 3.63 -9.12
CA ILE A 28 9.39 2.34 -8.95
C ILE A 28 10.12 1.51 -7.89
N GLU A 29 9.44 1.17 -6.79
CA GLU A 29 10.05 0.54 -5.63
C GLU A 29 10.23 -0.97 -5.81
N ASP A 30 9.29 -1.63 -6.50
CA ASP A 30 9.37 -3.08 -6.78
C ASP A 30 8.65 -3.54 -8.06
N GLU A 31 8.83 -4.81 -8.41
CA GLU A 31 8.23 -5.39 -9.63
C GLU A 31 6.70 -5.47 -9.57
N SER A 32 6.11 -5.59 -8.38
CA SER A 32 4.65 -5.66 -8.27
C SER A 32 3.99 -4.32 -8.63
N GLU A 33 4.69 -3.22 -8.41
CA GLU A 33 4.26 -1.89 -8.84
C GLU A 33 4.20 -1.77 -10.38
N LEU A 34 5.08 -2.45 -11.13
CA LEU A 34 5.06 -2.43 -12.60
C LEU A 34 3.74 -2.95 -13.19
N TYR A 35 3.13 -3.93 -12.52
CA TYR A 35 1.88 -4.55 -12.96
C TYR A 35 0.64 -3.91 -12.34
N SER A 36 0.73 -3.51 -11.06
CA SER A 36 -0.42 -2.99 -10.31
C SER A 36 -0.60 -1.48 -10.42
N GLY A 37 0.47 -0.74 -10.74
CA GLY A 37 0.50 0.73 -10.69
C GLY A 37 0.41 1.31 -9.27
N VAL A 38 0.51 0.47 -8.23
CA VAL A 38 0.44 0.89 -6.83
C VAL A 38 1.79 0.66 -6.19
N SER A 39 2.40 1.71 -5.61
CA SER A 39 3.71 1.59 -4.97
C SER A 39 3.73 0.68 -3.74
N ALA A 40 4.89 0.13 -3.43
CA ALA A 40 5.08 -0.74 -2.27
C ALA A 40 4.70 -0.02 -0.97
N ARG A 41 5.09 1.26 -0.85
CA ARG A 41 4.68 2.14 0.25
C ARG A 41 3.17 2.25 0.41
N VAL A 42 2.41 2.47 -0.67
CA VAL A 42 0.95 2.58 -0.62
C VAL A 42 0.32 1.24 -0.23
N ARG A 43 0.81 0.12 -0.79
CA ARG A 43 0.33 -1.21 -0.40
C ARG A 43 0.59 -1.52 1.07
N ASN A 44 1.75 -1.13 1.58
CA ASN A 44 2.10 -1.28 2.98
C ASN A 44 1.16 -0.46 3.88
N ALA A 45 0.96 0.84 3.58
CA ALA A 45 0.06 1.70 4.33
C ALA A 45 -1.38 1.13 4.35
N ASN A 46 -1.88 0.64 3.21
CA ASN A 46 -3.19 -0.02 3.14
C ASN A 46 -3.29 -1.23 4.08
N ALA A 47 -2.27 -2.09 4.09
CA ALA A 47 -2.23 -3.28 4.92
C ALA A 47 -2.18 -2.95 6.41
N VAL A 48 -1.35 -1.97 6.78
CA VAL A 48 -1.16 -1.52 8.16
C VAL A 48 -2.44 -0.87 8.71
N VAL A 49 -3.06 0.05 7.98
CA VAL A 49 -4.32 0.69 8.41
C VAL A 49 -5.44 -0.35 8.54
N ARG A 50 -5.55 -1.28 7.59
CA ARG A 50 -6.50 -2.40 7.70
C ARG A 50 -6.27 -3.23 8.96
N GLN A 51 -5.01 -3.47 9.33
CA GLN A 51 -4.66 -4.20 10.53
C GLN A 51 -5.09 -3.43 11.79
N PHE A 52 -4.87 -2.11 11.85
CA PHE A 52 -5.35 -1.30 12.97
C PHE A 52 -6.86 -1.41 13.17
N VAL A 53 -7.63 -1.31 12.08
CA VAL A 53 -9.10 -1.46 12.17
C VAL A 53 -9.48 -2.85 12.69
N ARG A 54 -8.79 -3.91 12.26
CA ARG A 54 -9.03 -5.28 12.77
C ARG A 54 -8.72 -5.40 14.25
N ASP A 55 -7.57 -4.90 14.67
CA ASP A 55 -7.13 -5.00 16.07
C ASP A 55 -8.09 -4.24 16.99
N ILE A 56 -8.46 -3.00 16.63
CA ILE A 56 -9.41 -2.21 17.42
C ILE A 56 -10.78 -2.89 17.46
N CYS A 57 -11.28 -3.41 16.32
CA CYS A 57 -12.53 -4.16 16.29
C CYS A 57 -12.48 -5.42 17.17
N ALA A 58 -11.36 -6.14 17.21
CA ALA A 58 -11.17 -7.31 18.06
C ALA A 58 -11.14 -6.93 19.55
N GLU A 59 -10.58 -5.77 19.88
CA GLU A 59 -10.49 -5.23 21.24
C GLU A 59 -11.83 -4.63 21.73
N ARG A 60 -12.66 -4.10 20.84
CA ARG A 60 -13.88 -3.33 21.19
C ARG A 60 -15.13 -3.78 20.45
N ASP A 61 -15.63 -4.97 20.78
CA ASP A 61 -16.97 -5.46 20.38
C ASP A 61 -17.28 -5.25 18.87
N GLY A 62 -16.27 -5.44 18.01
CA GLY A 62 -16.38 -5.31 16.57
C GLY A 62 -16.44 -3.89 16.02
N LYS A 63 -16.07 -2.86 16.80
CA LYS A 63 -16.13 -1.45 16.39
C LYS A 63 -14.79 -0.75 16.55
N ALA A 64 -14.39 0.01 15.53
CA ALA A 64 -13.20 0.83 15.52
C ALA A 64 -13.53 2.32 15.39
N ASN A 65 -13.09 3.13 16.35
CA ASN A 65 -13.26 4.58 16.35
C ASN A 65 -12.14 5.26 15.56
N LEU A 66 -12.49 6.30 14.79
CA LEU A 66 -11.56 7.04 13.94
C LEU A 66 -10.37 7.63 14.73
N ASP A 67 -10.63 8.25 15.88
CA ASP A 67 -9.59 8.83 16.74
C ASP A 67 -8.54 7.79 17.18
N GLU A 68 -8.98 6.54 17.42
CA GLU A 68 -8.09 5.46 17.82
C GLU A 68 -7.28 4.95 16.63
N ILE A 69 -7.89 4.88 15.43
CA ILE A 69 -7.20 4.54 14.19
C ILE A 69 -6.12 5.59 13.90
N TYR A 70 -6.42 6.88 14.03
CA TYR A 70 -5.43 7.96 13.86
C TYR A 70 -4.31 7.87 14.89
N SER A 71 -4.64 7.62 16.15
CA SER A 71 -3.65 7.47 17.22
C SER A 71 -2.65 6.34 16.92
N ARG A 72 -3.15 5.18 16.43
CA ARG A 72 -2.27 4.07 15.99
C ARG A 72 -1.48 4.43 14.73
N ALA A 73 -2.10 5.08 13.75
CA ALA A 73 -1.45 5.51 12.52
C ALA A 73 -0.29 6.48 12.76
N ALA A 74 -0.47 7.44 13.67
CA ALA A 74 0.55 8.40 14.07
C ALA A 74 1.80 7.70 14.65
N SER A 75 1.62 6.62 15.43
CA SER A 75 2.72 5.83 15.98
C SER A 75 3.59 5.15 14.90
N THR A 76 3.01 4.90 13.73
CA THR A 76 3.68 4.31 12.55
C THR A 76 4.02 5.33 11.45
N ASN A 77 3.89 6.63 11.74
CA ASN A 77 4.20 7.71 10.80
C ASN A 77 3.37 7.64 9.49
N ILE A 78 2.11 7.19 9.59
CA ILE A 78 1.13 7.22 8.51
C ILE A 78 0.29 8.49 8.69
N PRO A 79 0.20 9.37 7.67
CA PRO A 79 -0.58 10.60 7.79
C PRO A 79 -2.09 10.32 7.78
N GLU A 80 -2.85 11.16 8.46
CA GLU A 80 -4.32 11.03 8.57
C GLU A 80 -5.01 11.00 7.20
N THR A 81 -4.51 11.77 6.23
CA THR A 81 -5.02 11.76 4.85
C THR A 81 -4.93 10.38 4.19
N THR A 82 -3.84 9.64 4.43
CA THR A 82 -3.70 8.27 3.92
C THR A 82 -4.65 7.32 4.65
N VAL A 83 -4.88 7.52 5.95
CA VAL A 83 -5.88 6.74 6.71
C VAL A 83 -7.27 6.96 6.11
N ASP A 84 -7.67 8.21 5.86
CA ASP A 84 -8.94 8.55 5.23
C ASP A 84 -9.12 7.90 3.86
N GLU A 85 -8.10 7.97 3.01
CA GLU A 85 -8.11 7.34 1.69
C GLU A 85 -8.26 5.81 1.76
N VAL A 86 -7.61 5.16 2.75
CA VAL A 86 -7.74 3.72 2.97
C VAL A 86 -9.13 3.37 3.48
N LEU A 87 -9.64 4.06 4.50
CA LEU A 87 -10.97 3.82 5.05
C LEU A 87 -12.07 4.06 4.01
N SER A 88 -11.93 5.12 3.21
CA SER A 88 -12.82 5.42 2.09
C SER A 88 -12.83 4.27 1.06
N ARG A 89 -11.65 3.79 0.64
CA ARG A 89 -11.55 2.64 -0.28
C ARG A 89 -12.16 1.37 0.31
N MET A 90 -11.90 1.07 1.58
CA MET A 90 -12.46 -0.09 2.27
C MET A 90 -13.98 -0.01 2.41
N ARG A 91 -14.55 1.20 2.52
CA ARG A 91 -16.00 1.40 2.48
C ARG A 91 -16.56 1.23 1.07
N MET A 92 -15.90 1.78 0.05
CA MET A 92 -16.32 1.65 -1.34
C MET A 92 -16.27 0.19 -1.82
N SER A 93 -15.29 -0.59 -1.37
CA SER A 93 -15.20 -2.03 -1.67
C SER A 93 -16.20 -2.89 -0.88
N GLY A 94 -16.91 -2.30 0.09
CA GLY A 94 -17.85 -3.01 0.96
C GLY A 94 -17.18 -3.83 2.06
N GLU A 95 -15.88 -3.67 2.30
CA GLU A 95 -15.18 -4.35 3.40
C GLU A 95 -15.53 -3.76 4.76
N LEU A 96 -15.75 -2.45 4.81
CA LEU A 96 -16.18 -1.74 6.02
C LEU A 96 -17.56 -1.12 5.80
N PHE A 97 -18.33 -1.08 6.88
CA PHE A 97 -19.48 -0.20 7.00
C PHE A 97 -19.30 0.73 8.21
N SER A 98 -20.05 1.82 8.21
CA SER A 98 -20.03 2.81 9.28
C SER A 98 -21.44 2.88 9.89
N PRO A 99 -21.66 2.27 11.08
CA PRO A 99 -22.97 2.32 11.74
C PRO A 99 -23.31 3.72 12.28
N THR A 100 -22.28 4.51 12.58
CA THR A 100 -22.36 5.87 13.13
C THR A 100 -21.14 6.63 12.63
N ASN A 101 -21.24 7.96 12.52
CA ASN A 101 -20.10 8.79 12.13
C ASN A 101 -18.85 8.43 12.95
N ASP A 102 -17.71 8.37 12.26
CA ASP A 102 -16.39 8.12 12.83
C ASP A 102 -16.23 6.76 13.53
N VAL A 103 -17.17 5.83 13.31
CA VAL A 103 -17.11 4.44 13.77
C VAL A 103 -17.18 3.52 12.57
N TYR A 104 -16.26 2.56 12.52
CA TYR A 104 -16.15 1.57 11.45
C TYR A 104 -16.27 0.15 12.00
N SER A 105 -16.84 -0.74 11.21
CA SER A 105 -16.94 -2.17 11.50
C SER A 105 -16.82 -2.97 10.20
N PHE A 106 -16.29 -4.19 10.26
CA PHE A 106 -16.19 -5.05 9.09
C PHE A 106 -17.57 -5.54 8.66
N ALA A 107 -17.86 -5.43 7.36
CA ALA A 107 -19.03 -6.04 6.78
C ALA A 107 -18.93 -7.57 6.97
N ARG A 108 -20.04 -8.17 7.44
CA ARG A 108 -20.10 -9.58 7.82
C ARG A 108 -20.06 -10.52 6.64
#